data_AF-A0A1C5A119-F1
#
_entry.id   AF-A0A1C5A119-F1
#
_cell.length_a   1.000
_cell.length_b   1.000
_cell.length_c   1.000
_cell.angle_alpha   90.00
_cell.angle_beta   90.00
_cell.angle_gamma   90.00
#
_symmetry.space_group_name_H-M   'P 1'
#
loop_
_entity.id
_entity.type
_entity.pdbx_description
1 polymer ?
#
loop_
_entity_poly.entity_id
_entity_poly.type
_entity_poly.pdbx_seq_one_letter_code
_entity_poly.pdbx_strand_id
1 'polypeptide(L)'
;MATINHFEYGWITPALSYALSVLGSFLGLVCAGRIRTARTAGQRAWWGILAAWAIGGTAIWTMHFMAMLGFAVEGTRIRYDIPLTVASAVIAVVAVGAGLAIVGTGRVSALRILAGGLFTGAGVAAMHYTGMAALRLHGDLDYDPTRVALSVAIAVVAATVALWLAVTVRRLLALVGSALVMGVAVNGMHFTGMSALTVHLHDRQGQLPGAGVSTLLVPIVLAVILVVVGLVYALLAAPTEEDRAGAAYLDARRDPAPAPAEPATLPDPAGLRAHSARTTLGQPGGTPFPRRRDDAPR
;
A
#
# COMPACT_ATOMS: atom_id res chain seq x y z
N MET A 1 -26.38 18.89 -27.35
CA MET A 1 -25.43 17.96 -26.72
C MET A 1 -24.04 18.51 -26.95
N ALA A 2 -23.26 18.71 -25.90
CA ALA A 2 -21.87 19.13 -26.05
C ALA A 2 -20.98 17.93 -26.41
N THR A 3 -20.02 18.13 -27.29
CA THR A 3 -18.95 17.18 -27.62
C THR A 3 -18.05 16.99 -26.40
N ILE A 4 -18.01 15.77 -25.87
CA ILE A 4 -17.14 15.37 -24.77
C ILE A 4 -15.79 14.98 -25.37
N ASN A 5 -14.73 15.74 -25.03
CA ASN A 5 -13.37 15.35 -25.38
C ASN A 5 -12.69 14.76 -24.14
N HIS A 6 -12.43 13.45 -24.18
CA HIS A 6 -11.60 12.77 -23.17
C HIS A 6 -10.09 13.03 -23.33
N PHE A 7 -9.71 13.83 -24.32
CA PHE A 7 -8.34 14.01 -24.80
C PHE A 7 -7.98 15.48 -25.04
N GLU A 8 -8.45 16.42 -24.22
CA GLU A 8 -8.11 17.84 -24.41
C GLU A 8 -6.58 18.09 -24.42
N TYR A 9 -5.83 17.25 -23.68
CA TYR A 9 -4.36 17.21 -23.68
C TYR A 9 -3.77 15.97 -24.39
N GLY A 10 -4.54 15.33 -25.27
CA GLY A 10 -4.16 14.08 -25.94
C GLY A 10 -4.14 12.87 -25.00
N TRP A 11 -3.36 11.84 -25.35
CA TRP A 11 -3.24 10.59 -24.58
C TRP A 11 -2.50 10.72 -23.24
N ILE A 12 -1.96 11.90 -22.93
CA ILE A 12 -1.10 12.14 -21.77
C ILE A 12 -1.89 11.96 -20.46
N THR A 13 -3.10 12.49 -20.37
CA THR A 13 -3.91 12.45 -19.16
C THR A 13 -4.41 11.03 -18.82
N PRO A 14 -4.97 10.24 -19.78
CA PRO A 14 -5.26 8.82 -19.54
C PRO A 14 -4.02 7.97 -19.24
N ALA A 15 -2.89 8.24 -19.91
CA ALA A 15 -1.65 7.51 -19.63
C ALA A 15 -1.13 7.79 -18.22
N LEU A 16 -1.20 9.05 -17.79
CA LEU A 16 -0.78 9.47 -16.45
C LEU A 16 -1.74 8.93 -15.38
N SER A 17 -3.05 8.96 -15.62
CA SER A 17 -4.04 8.36 -14.71
C SER A 17 -3.78 6.85 -14.55
N TYR A 18 -3.53 6.14 -15.66
CA TYR A 18 -3.15 4.73 -15.63
C TYR A 18 -1.87 4.51 -14.83
N ALA A 19 -0.80 5.27 -15.10
CA ALA A 19 0.47 5.14 -14.39
C ALA A 19 0.34 5.37 -12.88
N LEU A 20 -0.44 6.38 -12.47
CA LEU A 20 -0.73 6.66 -11.05
C LEU A 20 -1.51 5.51 -10.40
N SER A 21 -2.47 4.93 -11.15
CA SER A 21 -3.21 3.76 -10.68
C SER A 21 -2.32 2.55 -10.47
N VAL A 22 -1.42 2.26 -11.41
CA VAL A 22 -0.45 1.17 -11.30
C VAL A 22 0.51 1.40 -10.14
N LEU A 23 1.06 2.61 -10.02
CA LEU A 23 2.00 2.96 -8.96
C LEU A 23 1.38 2.83 -7.56
N GLY A 24 0.20 3.42 -7.36
CA GLY A 24 -0.51 3.33 -6.08
C GLY A 24 -0.92 1.89 -5.75
N SER A 25 -1.34 1.11 -6.77
CA SER A 25 -1.68 -0.31 -6.60
C SER A 25 -0.46 -1.14 -6.20
N PHE A 26 0.68 -0.92 -6.85
CA PHE A 26 1.93 -1.61 -6.54
C PHE A 26 2.39 -1.31 -5.10
N LEU A 27 2.51 -0.03 -4.75
CA LEU A 27 2.91 0.40 -3.40
C LEU A 27 1.92 -0.14 -2.35
N GLY A 28 0.63 -0.07 -2.65
CA GLY A 28 -0.44 -0.60 -1.82
C GLY A 28 -0.34 -2.09 -1.55
N LEU A 29 -0.10 -2.91 -2.58
CA LEU A 29 0.09 -4.35 -2.43
C LEU A 29 1.36 -4.69 -1.65
N VAL A 30 2.44 -3.94 -1.83
CA VAL A 30 3.66 -4.09 -1.02
C VAL A 30 3.37 -3.80 0.45
N CYS A 31 2.71 -2.67 0.75
CA CYS A 31 2.31 -2.32 2.12
C CYS A 31 1.36 -3.38 2.72
N ALA A 32 0.37 -3.86 1.96
CA ALA A 32 -0.54 -4.92 2.40
C ALA A 32 0.18 -6.24 2.69
N GLY A 33 1.22 -6.56 1.91
CA GLY A 33 2.14 -7.66 2.19
C GLY A 33 2.82 -7.53 3.56
N ARG A 34 3.26 -6.31 3.92
CA ARG A 34 3.95 -6.00 5.18
C ARG A 34 3.02 -6.06 6.41
N ILE A 35 1.72 -5.80 6.26
CA ILE A 35 0.73 -5.97 7.34
C ILE A 35 0.79 -7.39 7.92
N ARG A 36 0.99 -8.40 7.08
CA ARG A 36 1.00 -9.82 7.49
C ARG A 36 2.29 -10.24 8.20
N THR A 37 3.40 -9.58 7.88
CA THR A 37 4.71 -9.82 8.53
C THR A 37 4.90 -8.99 9.80
N ALA A 38 4.01 -8.04 10.07
CA ALA A 38 4.10 -7.16 11.22
C ALA A 38 3.83 -7.92 12.54
N ARG A 39 4.72 -7.70 13.51
CA ARG A 39 4.73 -8.39 14.81
C ARG A 39 3.86 -7.69 15.85
N THR A 40 3.72 -6.37 15.76
CA THR A 40 2.92 -5.57 16.71
C THR A 40 1.66 -5.03 16.07
N ALA A 41 0.63 -4.77 16.89
CA ALA A 41 -0.61 -4.13 16.43
C ALA A 41 -0.35 -2.75 15.81
N GLY A 42 0.58 -1.97 16.39
CA GLY A 42 0.98 -0.65 15.85
C GLY A 42 1.60 -0.74 14.47
N GLN A 43 2.49 -1.71 14.22
CA GLN A 43 3.06 -1.93 12.88
C GLN A 43 2.00 -2.35 11.87
N ARG A 44 1.05 -3.21 12.27
CA ARG A 44 -0.07 -3.63 11.40
C ARG A 44 -0.93 -2.43 11.02
N ALA A 45 -1.28 -1.58 11.98
CA ALA A 45 -2.04 -0.37 11.75
C ALA A 45 -1.29 0.60 10.83
N TRP A 46 0.01 0.82 11.07
CA TRP A 46 0.85 1.67 10.24
C TRP A 46 0.89 1.21 8.77
N TRP A 47 1.19 -0.06 8.51
CA TRP A 47 1.18 -0.61 7.16
C TRP A 47 -0.21 -0.60 6.52
N GLY A 48 -1.28 -0.75 7.31
CA GLY A 48 -2.67 -0.62 6.87
C GLY A 48 -3.01 0.80 6.41
N ILE A 49 -2.61 1.82 7.18
CA ILE A 49 -2.80 3.23 6.82
C ILE A 49 -2.03 3.56 5.53
N LEU A 50 -0.78 3.12 5.41
CA LEU A 50 0.01 3.34 4.20
C LEU A 50 -0.62 2.64 2.98
N ALA A 51 -1.09 1.40 3.14
CA ALA A 51 -1.78 0.68 2.07
C ALA A 51 -3.08 1.37 1.66
N ALA A 52 -3.86 1.89 2.61
CA ALA A 52 -5.09 2.63 2.35
C ALA A 52 -4.85 3.93 1.57
N TRP A 53 -3.80 4.69 1.92
CA TRP A 53 -3.40 5.89 1.18
C TRP A 53 -2.81 5.57 -0.20
N ALA A 54 -2.01 4.52 -0.32
CA ALA A 54 -1.44 4.10 -1.60
C ALA A 54 -2.53 3.66 -2.59
N ILE A 55 -3.44 2.79 -2.16
CA ILE A 55 -4.52 2.30 -3.03
C ILE A 55 -5.63 3.34 -3.15
N GLY A 56 -6.28 3.72 -2.04
CA GLY A 56 -7.44 4.63 -2.07
C GLY A 56 -7.08 6.03 -2.52
N GLY A 57 -6.03 6.61 -1.95
CA GLY A 57 -5.58 7.97 -2.27
C GLY A 57 -4.92 8.04 -3.64
N THR A 58 -3.83 7.31 -3.85
CA THR A 58 -3.03 7.43 -5.08
C THR A 58 -3.64 6.64 -6.24
N ALA A 59 -3.96 5.35 -6.04
CA ALA A 59 -4.35 4.49 -7.16
C ALA A 59 -5.76 4.77 -7.69
N ILE A 60 -6.68 5.18 -6.81
CA ILE A 60 -8.10 5.37 -7.12
C ILE A 60 -8.44 6.85 -7.21
N TRP A 61 -8.28 7.62 -6.13
CA TRP A 61 -8.69 9.03 -6.11
C TRP A 61 -7.84 9.92 -7.02
N THR A 62 -6.52 9.86 -6.93
CA THR A 62 -5.66 10.66 -7.83
C THR A 62 -5.84 10.26 -9.28
N MET A 63 -5.94 8.96 -9.59
CA MET A 63 -6.24 8.50 -10.94
C MET A 63 -7.54 9.14 -11.45
N HIS A 64 -8.62 9.03 -10.67
CA HIS A 64 -9.92 9.58 -11.03
C HIS A 64 -9.84 11.09 -11.27
N PHE A 65 -9.21 11.84 -10.37
CA PHE A 65 -9.09 13.29 -10.50
C PHE A 65 -8.22 13.69 -11.70
N MET A 66 -7.09 13.02 -11.92
CA MET A 66 -6.21 13.27 -13.06
C MET A 66 -6.94 13.00 -14.40
N ALA A 67 -7.75 11.95 -14.46
CA ALA A 67 -8.58 11.64 -15.62
C ALA A 67 -9.66 12.72 -15.85
N MET A 68 -10.30 13.23 -14.78
CA MET A 68 -11.24 14.36 -14.88
C MET A 68 -10.57 15.66 -15.29
N LEU A 69 -9.33 15.95 -14.89
CA LEU A 69 -8.61 17.14 -15.36
C LEU A 69 -8.33 17.09 -16.86
N GLY A 70 -8.21 15.89 -17.45
CA GLY A 70 -8.09 15.70 -18.89
C GLY A 70 -9.43 15.70 -19.64
N PHE A 71 -10.54 15.69 -18.92
CA PHE A 71 -11.88 15.79 -19.47
C PHE A 71 -12.24 17.25 -19.66
N ALA A 72 -12.61 17.62 -20.87
CA ALA A 72 -13.11 18.94 -21.17
C ALA A 72 -14.39 18.90 -21.99
N VAL A 73 -15.24 19.87 -21.69
CA VAL A 73 -16.49 20.10 -22.40
C VAL A 73 -16.30 21.36 -23.23
N GLU A 74 -16.40 21.21 -24.55
CA GLU A 74 -16.32 22.35 -25.46
C GLU A 74 -17.39 23.38 -25.09
N GLY A 75 -16.99 24.65 -24.95
CA GLY A 75 -17.90 25.77 -24.68
C GLY A 75 -18.08 26.16 -23.20
N THR A 76 -17.48 25.47 -22.22
CA THR A 76 -17.53 25.87 -20.81
C THR A 76 -16.23 25.57 -20.05
N ARG A 77 -15.92 26.37 -19.02
CA ARG A 77 -14.78 26.11 -18.13
C ARG A 77 -15.25 25.30 -16.93
N ILE A 78 -14.64 24.13 -16.74
CA ILE A 78 -14.91 23.29 -15.57
C ILE A 78 -14.21 23.88 -14.34
N ARG A 79 -14.98 24.09 -13.28
CA ARG A 79 -14.47 24.38 -11.94
C ARG A 79 -14.81 23.22 -11.00
N TYR A 80 -14.16 23.20 -9.84
CA TYR A 80 -14.30 22.13 -8.87
C TYR A 80 -14.66 22.67 -7.49
N ASP A 81 -15.60 21.99 -6.84
CA ASP A 81 -15.94 22.17 -5.44
C ASP A 81 -14.87 21.50 -4.55
N ILE A 82 -14.09 22.30 -3.83
CA ILE A 82 -12.97 21.81 -3.02
C ILE A 82 -13.46 20.87 -1.89
N PRO A 83 -14.48 21.23 -1.07
CA PRO A 83 -15.04 20.33 -0.07
C PRO A 83 -15.42 18.95 -0.62
N LEU A 84 -16.15 18.88 -1.73
CA LEU A 84 -16.55 17.59 -2.32
C LEU A 84 -15.36 16.81 -2.87
N THR A 85 -14.37 17.51 -3.43
CA THR A 85 -13.12 16.90 -3.92
C THR A 85 -12.32 16.26 -2.77
N VAL A 86 -12.26 16.92 -1.60
CA VAL A 86 -11.62 16.36 -0.40
C VAL A 86 -12.46 15.23 0.18
N ALA A 87 -13.79 15.38 0.23
CA ALA A 87 -14.69 14.34 0.73
C ALA A 87 -14.56 13.04 -0.09
N SER A 88 -14.46 13.14 -1.41
CA SER A 88 -14.24 11.98 -2.28
C SER A 88 -12.92 11.28 -1.96
N ALA A 89 -11.83 12.03 -1.72
CA ALA A 89 -10.55 11.46 -1.31
C ALA A 89 -10.66 10.66 0.00
N VAL A 90 -11.32 11.25 1.01
CA VAL A 90 -11.54 10.62 2.32
C VAL A 90 -12.36 9.34 2.17
N ILE A 91 -13.44 9.37 1.37
CA ILE A 91 -14.27 8.19 1.10
C ILE A 91 -13.41 7.04 0.54
N ALA A 92 -12.56 7.30 -0.46
CA ALA A 92 -11.71 6.26 -1.03
C ALA A 92 -10.72 5.67 -0.02
N VAL A 93 -10.01 6.52 0.74
CA VAL A 93 -9.02 6.06 1.72
C VAL A 93 -9.69 5.23 2.83
N VAL A 94 -10.83 5.69 3.34
CA VAL A 94 -11.58 4.99 4.38
C VAL A 94 -12.15 3.67 3.87
N ALA A 95 -12.76 3.67 2.68
CA ALA A 95 -13.36 2.47 2.09
C ALA A 95 -12.32 1.36 1.83
N VAL A 96 -11.16 1.73 1.32
CA VAL A 96 -10.03 0.80 1.11
C VAL A 96 -9.45 0.34 2.44
N GLY A 97 -9.21 1.24 3.38
CA GLY A 97 -8.67 0.89 4.70
C GLY A 97 -9.57 -0.09 5.46
N ALA A 98 -10.89 0.14 5.44
CA ALA A 98 -11.87 -0.77 6.01
C ALA A 98 -11.87 -2.14 5.30
N GLY A 99 -11.83 -2.17 3.97
CA GLY A 99 -11.73 -3.43 3.21
C GLY A 99 -10.48 -4.24 3.55
N LEU A 100 -9.33 -3.58 3.63
CA LEU A 100 -8.07 -4.20 4.07
C LEU A 100 -8.16 -4.70 5.51
N ALA A 101 -8.82 -3.98 6.41
CA ALA A 101 -9.03 -4.42 7.79
C ALA A 101 -9.97 -5.64 7.87
N ILE A 102 -11.06 -5.67 7.09
CA ILE A 102 -12.00 -6.79 7.01
C ILE A 102 -11.29 -8.08 6.57
N VAL A 103 -10.43 -7.99 5.55
CA VAL A 103 -9.73 -9.16 5.01
C VAL A 103 -8.47 -9.51 5.83
N GLY A 104 -7.84 -8.51 6.46
CA GLY A 104 -6.61 -8.66 7.25
C GLY A 104 -6.82 -9.15 8.69
N THR A 105 -8.04 -9.09 9.23
CA THR A 105 -8.35 -9.57 10.58
C THR A 105 -8.70 -11.06 10.60
N GLY A 106 -7.85 -11.90 11.18
CA GLY A 106 -8.11 -13.33 11.37
C GLY A 106 -7.77 -14.21 10.15
N ARG A 107 -8.49 -15.34 9.99
CA ARG A 107 -8.26 -16.28 8.87
C ARG A 107 -8.83 -15.73 7.56
N VAL A 108 -8.08 -15.89 6.47
CA VAL A 108 -8.55 -15.56 5.12
C VAL A 108 -9.73 -16.46 4.79
N SER A 109 -10.85 -15.87 4.39
CA SER A 109 -12.07 -16.57 4.00
C SER A 109 -12.68 -15.89 2.79
N ALA A 110 -13.23 -16.67 1.86
CA ALA A 110 -13.91 -16.16 0.68
C ALA A 110 -15.03 -15.17 1.06
N LEU A 111 -15.78 -15.45 2.12
CA LEU A 111 -16.85 -14.56 2.59
C LEU A 111 -16.33 -13.17 3.01
N ARG A 112 -15.16 -13.11 3.65
CA ARG A 112 -14.55 -11.83 4.05
C ARG A 112 -14.04 -11.04 2.85
N ILE A 113 -13.49 -11.74 1.86
CA ILE A 113 -13.06 -11.11 0.61
C ILE A 113 -14.27 -10.56 -0.15
N LEU A 114 -15.37 -11.30 -0.23
CA LEU A 114 -16.61 -10.84 -0.86
C LEU A 114 -17.24 -9.67 -0.10
N ALA A 115 -17.33 -9.75 1.24
CA ALA A 115 -17.89 -8.67 2.05
C ALA A 115 -17.01 -7.40 1.99
N GLY A 116 -15.69 -7.56 2.10
CA GLY A 116 -14.73 -6.46 1.95
C GLY A 116 -14.77 -5.88 0.53
N GLY A 117 -14.87 -6.72 -0.49
CA GLY A 117 -14.95 -6.31 -1.90
C GLY A 117 -16.24 -5.55 -2.21
N LEU A 118 -17.37 -5.98 -1.68
CA LEU A 118 -18.64 -5.27 -1.79
C LEU A 118 -18.56 -3.89 -1.11
N PHE A 119 -18.06 -3.85 0.13
CA PHE A 119 -17.92 -2.60 0.88
C PHE A 119 -16.95 -1.62 0.21
N THR A 120 -15.75 -2.08 -0.13
CA THR A 120 -14.74 -1.24 -0.80
C THR A 120 -15.19 -0.84 -2.20
N GLY A 121 -15.82 -1.73 -2.97
CA GLY A 121 -16.35 -1.42 -4.29
C GLY A 121 -17.46 -0.37 -4.25
N ALA A 122 -18.40 -0.49 -3.31
CA ALA A 122 -19.42 0.52 -3.08
C ALA A 122 -18.79 1.87 -2.67
N GLY A 123 -17.78 1.86 -1.80
CA GLY A 123 -17.04 3.07 -1.43
C GLY A 123 -16.26 3.70 -2.58
N VAL A 124 -15.69 2.90 -3.48
CA VAL A 124 -15.01 3.37 -4.69
C VAL A 124 -16.00 4.01 -5.66
N ALA A 125 -17.17 3.40 -5.86
CA ALA A 125 -18.24 4.00 -6.64
C ALA A 125 -18.74 5.30 -6.00
N ALA A 126 -18.95 5.32 -4.67
CA ALA A 126 -19.34 6.52 -3.94
C ALA A 126 -18.30 7.64 -4.09
N MET A 127 -17.00 7.33 -4.00
CA MET A 127 -15.94 8.29 -4.28
C MET A 127 -16.05 8.84 -5.70
N HIS A 128 -16.19 7.96 -6.71
CA HIS A 128 -16.27 8.37 -8.10
C HIS A 128 -17.41 9.35 -8.35
N TYR A 129 -18.63 9.03 -7.90
CA TYR A 129 -19.78 9.91 -8.11
C TYR A 129 -19.77 11.15 -7.21
N THR A 130 -19.14 11.11 -6.03
CA THR A 130 -18.87 12.32 -5.23
C THR A 130 -17.87 13.24 -5.94
N GLY A 131 -16.84 12.67 -6.57
CA GLY A 131 -15.89 13.40 -7.41
C GLY A 131 -16.57 14.05 -8.62
N MET A 132 -17.47 13.32 -9.29
CA MET A 132 -18.29 13.86 -10.37
C MET A 132 -19.23 14.98 -9.89
N ALA A 133 -19.85 14.83 -8.72
CA ALA A 133 -20.68 15.87 -8.12
C ALA A 133 -19.89 17.14 -7.73
N ALA A 134 -18.57 17.05 -7.63
CA ALA A 134 -17.71 18.22 -7.39
C ALA A 134 -17.53 19.08 -8.65
N LEU A 135 -17.87 18.58 -9.84
CA LEU A 135 -17.80 19.34 -11.09
C LEU A 135 -18.81 20.48 -11.09
N ARG A 136 -18.32 21.68 -11.38
CA ARG A 136 -19.12 22.90 -11.55
C ARG A 136 -18.93 23.40 -12.98
N LEU A 137 -20.02 23.38 -13.75
CA LEU A 137 -20.06 23.87 -15.13
C LEU A 137 -21.43 24.53 -15.40
N HIS A 138 -21.56 25.31 -16.48
CA HIS A 138 -22.81 25.96 -16.86
C HIS A 138 -23.77 24.98 -17.55
N GLY A 139 -24.26 24.00 -16.80
CA GLY A 139 -25.00 22.88 -17.37
C GLY A 139 -25.38 21.84 -16.34
N ASP A 140 -26.33 20.99 -16.71
CA ASP A 140 -26.73 19.84 -15.92
C ASP A 140 -26.01 18.58 -16.41
N LEU A 141 -25.76 17.67 -15.46
CA LEU A 141 -25.14 16.37 -15.66
C LEU A 141 -26.20 15.28 -15.52
N ASP A 142 -26.55 14.64 -16.63
CA ASP A 142 -27.44 13.48 -16.64
C ASP A 142 -26.65 12.18 -16.75
N TYR A 143 -27.17 11.12 -16.12
CA TYR A 143 -26.53 9.81 -16.07
C TYR A 143 -27.47 8.73 -16.58
N ASP A 144 -26.98 7.86 -17.47
CA ASP A 144 -27.65 6.60 -17.81
C ASP A 144 -27.55 5.61 -16.63
N PRO A 145 -28.67 5.23 -15.98
CA PRO A 145 -28.66 4.33 -14.82
C PRO A 145 -28.03 2.96 -15.12
N THR A 146 -28.11 2.49 -16.35
CA THR A 146 -27.59 1.18 -16.77
C THR A 146 -26.06 1.18 -16.76
N ARG A 147 -25.46 2.24 -17.32
CA ARG A 147 -24.00 2.41 -17.36
C ARG A 147 -23.44 2.72 -15.97
N VAL A 148 -24.20 3.44 -15.15
CA VAL A 148 -23.88 3.64 -13.73
C VAL A 148 -23.86 2.31 -12.98
N ALA A 149 -24.88 1.47 -13.15
CA ALA A 149 -24.92 0.15 -12.52
C ALA A 149 -23.76 -0.74 -12.99
N LEU A 150 -23.40 -0.67 -14.28
CA LEU A 150 -22.26 -1.40 -14.83
C LEU A 150 -20.94 -0.95 -14.22
N SER A 151 -20.70 0.35 -14.09
CA SER A 151 -19.46 0.84 -13.45
C SER A 151 -19.39 0.46 -11.96
N VAL A 152 -20.52 0.48 -11.24
CA VAL A 152 -20.59 0.00 -9.86
C VAL A 152 -20.27 -1.50 -9.78
N ALA A 153 -20.78 -2.31 -10.70
CA ALA A 153 -20.46 -3.74 -10.75
C ALA A 153 -18.96 -3.97 -11.01
N ILE A 154 -18.36 -3.22 -11.95
CA ILE A 154 -16.91 -3.26 -12.19
C ILE A 154 -16.15 -2.85 -10.92
N ALA A 155 -16.58 -1.82 -10.20
CA ALA A 155 -15.95 -1.38 -8.95
C ALA A 155 -15.93 -2.49 -7.89
N VAL A 156 -17.04 -3.19 -7.71
CA VAL A 156 -17.15 -4.32 -6.75
C VAL A 156 -16.26 -5.48 -7.15
N VAL A 157 -16.27 -5.88 -8.43
CA VAL A 157 -15.40 -6.96 -8.92
C VAL A 157 -13.92 -6.58 -8.78
N ALA A 158 -13.55 -5.37 -9.20
CA ALA A 158 -12.18 -4.86 -9.10
C ALA A 158 -11.70 -4.80 -7.65
N ALA A 159 -12.53 -4.29 -6.73
CA ALA A 159 -12.20 -4.24 -5.30
C ALA A 159 -12.05 -5.63 -4.68
N THR A 160 -12.94 -6.57 -5.05
CA THR A 160 -12.85 -7.97 -4.60
C THR A 160 -11.55 -8.62 -5.05
N VAL A 161 -11.20 -8.46 -6.33
CA VAL A 161 -9.95 -8.98 -6.90
C VAL A 161 -8.73 -8.31 -6.23
N ALA A 162 -8.74 -6.99 -6.06
CA ALA A 162 -7.66 -6.26 -5.40
C ALA A 162 -7.40 -6.75 -3.97
N LEU A 163 -8.45 -6.94 -3.17
CA LEU A 163 -8.34 -7.47 -1.82
C LEU A 163 -7.84 -8.92 -1.80
N TRP A 164 -8.31 -9.76 -2.74
CA TRP A 164 -7.78 -11.11 -2.90
C TRP A 164 -6.29 -11.11 -3.26
N LEU A 165 -5.85 -10.24 -4.18
CA LEU A 165 -4.44 -10.10 -4.56
C LEU A 165 -3.60 -9.63 -3.37
N ALA A 166 -4.10 -8.66 -2.58
CA ALA A 166 -3.43 -8.17 -1.38
C ALA A 166 -3.13 -9.28 -0.35
N VAL A 167 -3.97 -10.32 -0.30
CA VAL A 167 -3.78 -11.48 0.60
C VAL A 167 -3.25 -12.75 -0.05
N THR A 168 -3.10 -12.81 -1.37
CA THR A 168 -2.56 -14.00 -2.06
C THR A 168 -1.16 -13.77 -2.60
N VAL A 169 -0.88 -12.58 -3.12
CA VAL A 169 0.35 -12.30 -3.87
C VAL A 169 1.53 -12.04 -2.93
N ARG A 170 2.70 -12.58 -3.31
CA ARG A 170 3.96 -12.50 -2.55
C ARG A 170 5.18 -12.18 -3.41
N ARG A 171 5.24 -12.72 -4.62
CA ARG A 171 6.40 -12.57 -5.53
C ARG A 171 6.37 -11.22 -6.22
N LEU A 172 7.53 -10.59 -6.40
CA LEU A 172 7.64 -9.26 -7.00
C LEU A 172 7.01 -9.18 -8.40
N LEU A 173 7.27 -10.16 -9.27
CA LEU A 173 6.68 -10.19 -10.61
C LEU A 173 5.15 -10.29 -10.57
N ALA A 174 4.60 -11.05 -9.62
CA ALA A 174 3.17 -11.15 -9.44
C ALA A 174 2.57 -9.86 -8.86
N LEU A 175 3.31 -9.11 -8.02
CA LEU A 175 2.90 -7.77 -7.56
C LEU A 175 2.84 -6.78 -8.71
N VAL A 176 3.85 -6.76 -9.58
CA VAL A 176 3.87 -5.90 -10.78
C VAL A 176 2.71 -6.26 -11.71
N GLY A 177 2.51 -7.54 -12.03
CA GLY A 177 1.39 -7.98 -12.86
C GLY A 177 0.02 -7.63 -12.24
N SER A 178 -0.13 -7.80 -10.92
CA SER A 178 -1.34 -7.43 -10.19
C SER A 178 -1.61 -5.92 -10.26
N ALA A 179 -0.58 -5.09 -10.09
CA ALA A 179 -0.70 -3.65 -10.16
C ALA A 179 -1.12 -3.16 -11.56
N LEU A 180 -0.60 -3.78 -12.63
CA LEU A 180 -1.01 -3.49 -14.01
C LEU A 180 -2.48 -3.82 -14.25
N VAL A 181 -2.93 -5.00 -13.81
CA VAL A 181 -4.33 -5.44 -13.93
C VAL A 181 -5.25 -4.55 -13.10
N MET A 182 -4.87 -4.22 -11.87
CA MET A 182 -5.61 -3.28 -11.03
C MET A 182 -5.72 -1.91 -11.71
N GLY A 183 -4.63 -1.40 -12.28
CA GLY A 183 -4.65 -0.14 -13.04
C GLY A 183 -5.70 -0.16 -14.16
N VAL A 184 -5.78 -1.26 -14.92
CA VAL A 184 -6.78 -1.42 -15.99
C VAL A 184 -8.19 -1.43 -15.39
N ALA A 185 -8.40 -2.17 -14.30
CA ALA A 185 -9.71 -2.28 -13.67
C ALA A 185 -10.22 -0.95 -13.10
N VAL A 186 -9.37 -0.18 -12.41
CA VAL A 186 -9.76 1.12 -11.85
C VAL A 186 -10.04 2.14 -12.96
N ASN A 187 -9.18 2.19 -14.00
CA ASN A 187 -9.43 3.07 -15.16
C ASN A 187 -10.70 2.63 -15.92
N GLY A 188 -10.90 1.33 -16.12
CA GLY A 188 -12.09 0.78 -16.76
C GLY A 188 -13.38 1.15 -16.04
N MET A 189 -13.40 1.08 -14.71
CA MET A 189 -14.53 1.55 -13.90
C MET A 189 -14.79 3.04 -14.14
N HIS A 190 -13.74 3.87 -14.07
CA HIS A 190 -13.86 5.31 -14.24
C HIS A 190 -14.40 5.67 -15.64
N PHE A 191 -13.80 5.15 -16.71
CA PHE A 191 -14.24 5.48 -18.07
C PHE A 191 -15.62 4.90 -18.39
N THR A 192 -16.01 3.76 -17.79
CA THR A 192 -17.39 3.26 -17.88
C THR A 192 -18.36 4.23 -17.20
N GLY A 193 -18.03 4.75 -16.01
CA GLY A 193 -18.82 5.76 -15.32
C GLY A 193 -18.93 7.06 -16.14
N MET A 194 -17.82 7.52 -16.71
CA MET A 194 -17.81 8.69 -17.60
C MET A 194 -18.65 8.49 -18.86
N SER A 195 -18.70 7.28 -19.41
CA SER A 195 -19.54 6.98 -20.58
C SER A 195 -21.05 7.07 -20.27
N ALA A 196 -21.44 7.07 -18.99
CA ALA A 196 -22.83 7.28 -18.57
C ALA A 196 -23.26 8.75 -18.64
N LEU A 197 -22.30 9.68 -18.70
CA LEU A 197 -22.52 11.11 -18.55
C LEU A 197 -23.01 11.76 -19.85
N THR A 198 -24.08 12.55 -19.75
CA THR A 198 -24.51 13.49 -20.79
C THR A 198 -24.52 14.90 -20.19
N VAL A 199 -23.95 15.87 -20.93
CA VAL A 199 -23.86 17.26 -20.47
C VAL A 199 -24.80 18.15 -21.27
N HIS A 200 -25.71 18.81 -20.56
CA HIS A 200 -26.66 19.78 -21.12
C HIS A 200 -26.23 21.20 -20.72
N LEU A 201 -25.62 21.94 -21.66
CA LEU A 201 -25.15 23.30 -21.42
C LEU A 201 -26.32 24.31 -21.42
N HIS A 202 -26.25 25.29 -20.52
CA HIS A 202 -27.16 26.43 -20.46
C HIS A 202 -26.55 27.67 -21.12
N ASP A 203 -27.35 28.45 -21.85
CA ASP A 203 -26.90 29.67 -22.54
C ASP A 203 -26.47 30.82 -21.62
N ARG A 204 -26.83 30.79 -20.33
CA ARG A 204 -26.45 31.85 -19.37
C ARG A 204 -25.08 31.62 -18.74
N GLN A 205 -24.09 32.40 -19.18
CA GLN A 205 -22.75 32.41 -18.61
C GLN A 205 -22.63 33.41 -17.45
N GLY A 206 -22.91 32.96 -16.22
CA GLY A 206 -22.58 33.68 -14.97
C GLY A 206 -21.17 33.33 -14.44
N GLN A 207 -20.72 33.92 -13.34
CA GLN A 207 -19.51 33.42 -12.65
C GLN A 207 -19.79 32.06 -12.00
N LEU A 208 -19.07 31.01 -12.40
CA LEU A 208 -19.06 29.73 -11.68
C LEU A 208 -18.19 29.87 -10.42
N PRO A 209 -18.67 29.56 -9.21
CA PRO A 209 -17.81 29.43 -8.03
C PRO A 209 -16.96 28.14 -8.10
N GLY A 210 -15.88 28.07 -7.32
CA GLY A 210 -15.00 26.89 -7.23
C GLY A 210 -13.55 27.17 -7.63
N ALA A 211 -12.71 26.13 -7.65
CA ALA A 211 -11.32 26.24 -8.10
C ALA A 211 -11.19 25.86 -9.59
N GLY A 212 -10.34 26.57 -10.33
CA GLY A 212 -10.03 26.19 -11.71
C GLY A 212 -9.04 25.02 -11.77
N VAL A 213 -8.96 24.37 -12.93
CA VAL A 213 -8.00 23.28 -13.19
C VAL A 213 -6.57 23.65 -12.81
N SER A 214 -6.09 24.83 -13.25
CA SER A 214 -4.71 25.29 -12.97
C SER A 214 -4.43 25.48 -11.48
N THR A 215 -5.43 25.87 -10.69
CA THR A 215 -5.32 26.05 -9.25
C THR A 215 -5.24 24.73 -8.50
N LEU A 216 -5.90 23.67 -9.00
CA LEU A 216 -5.91 22.35 -8.36
C LEU A 216 -4.79 21.44 -8.86
N LEU A 217 -4.32 21.61 -10.10
CA LEU A 217 -3.31 20.75 -10.70
C LEU A 217 -2.01 20.76 -9.89
N VAL A 218 -1.47 21.95 -9.58
CA VAL A 218 -0.21 22.10 -8.83
C VAL A 218 -0.26 21.44 -7.44
N PRO A 219 -1.21 21.77 -6.54
CA PRO A 219 -1.24 21.18 -5.21
C PRO A 219 -1.51 19.67 -5.24
N ILE A 220 -2.28 19.16 -6.21
CA ILE A 220 -2.54 17.73 -6.33
C ILE A 220 -1.29 17.00 -6.82
N VAL A 221 -0.59 17.51 -7.84
CA VAL A 221 0.68 16.93 -8.29
C VAL A 221 1.70 16.92 -7.15
N LEU A 222 1.82 18.02 -6.40
CA LEU A 222 2.70 18.07 -5.22
C LEU A 222 2.29 17.06 -4.14
N ALA A 223 1.00 16.97 -3.82
CA ALA A 223 0.49 16.01 -2.84
C ALA A 223 0.79 14.56 -3.26
N VAL A 224 0.63 14.25 -4.55
CA VAL A 224 0.93 12.93 -5.11
C VAL A 224 2.42 12.63 -5.02
N ILE A 225 3.28 13.57 -5.41
CA ILE A 225 4.73 13.42 -5.30
C ILE A 225 5.11 13.18 -3.84
N LEU A 226 4.58 13.97 -2.90
CA LEU A 226 4.86 13.82 -1.47
C LEU A 226 4.38 12.46 -0.92
N VAL A 227 3.19 12.01 -1.32
CA VAL A 227 2.65 10.70 -0.92
C VAL A 227 3.50 9.58 -1.50
N VAL A 228 3.85 9.62 -2.78
CA VAL A 228 4.69 8.61 -3.44
C VAL A 228 6.08 8.58 -2.82
N VAL A 229 6.73 9.73 -2.64
CA VAL A 229 8.05 9.83 -2.01
C VAL A 229 7.98 9.35 -0.56
N GLY A 230 6.97 9.74 0.19
CA GLY A 230 6.75 9.27 1.56
C GLY A 230 6.53 7.76 1.64
N LEU A 231 5.78 7.17 0.71
CA LEU A 231 5.58 5.73 0.60
C LEU A 231 6.88 5.01 0.26
N VAL A 232 7.62 5.49 -0.74
CA VAL A 232 8.92 4.92 -1.12
C VAL A 232 9.91 5.01 0.04
N TYR A 233 9.99 6.17 0.70
CA TYR A 233 10.82 6.36 1.88
C TYR A 233 10.41 5.39 3.01
N ALA A 234 9.11 5.26 3.30
CA ALA A 234 8.63 4.31 4.31
C ALA A 234 8.97 2.85 3.96
N LEU A 235 9.02 2.49 2.67
CA LEU A 235 9.43 1.17 2.22
C LEU A 235 10.94 0.95 2.36
N LEU A 236 11.76 1.97 2.07
CA LEU A 236 13.22 1.92 2.19
C LEU A 236 13.68 1.98 3.65
N ALA A 237 13.04 2.81 4.47
CA ALA A 237 13.33 2.96 5.90
C ALA A 237 12.76 1.80 6.74
N ALA A 238 11.98 0.90 6.14
CA ALA A 238 11.50 -0.27 6.85
C ALA A 238 12.68 -1.18 7.18
N PRO A 239 12.97 -1.46 8.46
CA PRO A 239 14.18 -2.18 8.86
C PRO A 239 14.31 -3.49 8.11
N THR A 240 15.48 -3.77 7.53
CA THR A 240 15.75 -5.05 6.87
C THR A 240 15.80 -6.19 7.89
N GLU A 241 15.82 -7.44 7.42
CA GLU A 241 16.01 -8.58 8.34
C GLU A 241 17.37 -8.51 9.05
N GLU A 242 18.39 -7.99 8.37
CA GLU A 242 19.73 -7.73 8.92
C GLU A 242 19.69 -6.63 9.98
N ASP A 243 19.01 -5.50 9.73
CA ASP A 243 18.87 -4.42 10.72
C ASP A 243 18.15 -4.91 11.99
N ARG A 244 17.14 -5.77 11.81
CA ARG A 244 16.39 -6.36 12.92
C ARG A 244 17.21 -7.41 13.67
N ALA A 245 18.01 -8.22 12.97
CA ALA A 245 18.92 -9.18 13.59
C ALA A 245 20.01 -8.45 14.38
N GLY A 246 20.56 -7.36 13.83
CA GLY A 246 21.49 -6.47 14.52
C GLY A 246 20.88 -5.81 15.75
N ALA A 247 19.66 -5.29 15.66
CA ALA A 247 18.95 -4.71 16.81
C ALA A 247 18.69 -5.77 17.90
N ALA A 248 18.22 -6.97 17.55
CA ALA A 248 18.01 -8.06 18.49
C ALA A 248 19.32 -8.54 19.14
N TYR A 249 20.42 -8.56 18.39
CA TYR A 249 21.76 -8.86 18.90
C TYR A 249 22.24 -7.82 19.92
N LEU A 250 22.02 -6.53 19.63
CA LEU A 250 22.36 -5.44 20.55
C LEU A 250 21.51 -5.47 21.81
N ASP A 251 20.22 -5.77 21.69
CA ASP A 251 19.28 -5.87 22.81
C ASP A 251 19.65 -7.04 23.74
N ALA A 252 19.97 -8.20 23.16
CA ALA A 252 20.44 -9.38 23.90
C ALA A 252 21.78 -9.15 24.64
N ARG A 253 22.58 -8.15 24.21
CA ARG A 253 23.80 -7.73 24.92
C ARG A 253 23.56 -6.66 25.97
N ARG A 254 22.47 -5.91 25.86
CA ARG A 254 22.12 -4.83 26.79
C ARG A 254 21.54 -5.39 28.08
N ASP A 255 20.73 -6.44 27.98
CA ASP A 255 20.26 -7.27 29.09
C ASP A 255 20.84 -8.69 28.99
N PRO A 256 22.11 -8.90 29.40
CA PRO A 256 22.63 -10.26 29.48
C PRO A 256 21.75 -11.04 30.46
N ALA A 257 21.17 -12.16 30.00
CA ALA A 257 20.52 -13.11 30.89
C ALA A 257 21.47 -13.41 32.06
N PRO A 258 20.98 -13.45 33.31
CA PRO A 258 21.83 -13.73 34.46
C PRO A 258 22.63 -15.00 34.14
N ALA A 259 23.96 -14.91 34.30
CA ALA A 259 24.85 -16.03 34.02
C ALA A 259 24.28 -17.29 34.69
N PRO A 260 24.24 -18.45 34.00
CA PRO A 260 23.80 -19.68 34.63
C PRO A 260 24.59 -19.82 35.92
N ALA A 261 23.87 -19.88 37.04
CA ALA A 261 24.48 -19.91 38.37
C ALA A 261 25.59 -20.95 38.34
N GLU A 262 26.81 -20.50 38.64
CA GLU A 262 27.96 -21.38 38.78
C GLU A 262 27.50 -22.54 39.67
N PRO A 263 27.60 -23.81 39.22
CA PRO A 263 27.06 -24.92 39.98
C PRO A 263 27.67 -24.85 41.36
N ALA A 264 26.84 -24.54 42.36
CA ALA A 264 27.28 -24.33 43.72
C ALA A 264 28.13 -25.54 44.10
N THR A 265 29.42 -25.33 44.29
CA THR A 265 30.31 -26.35 44.82
C THR A 265 29.74 -26.69 46.18
N LEU A 266 29.00 -27.80 46.25
CA LEU A 266 28.55 -28.37 47.50
C LEU A 266 29.79 -28.50 48.40
N PRO A 267 29.76 -27.98 49.64
CA PRO A 267 30.87 -28.15 50.55
C PRO A 267 31.12 -29.65 50.70
N ASP A 268 32.37 -30.05 50.46
CA ASP A 268 32.85 -31.43 50.58
C ASP A 268 32.46 -31.96 51.98
N PRO A 269 31.48 -32.88 52.10
CA PRO A 269 31.10 -33.41 53.38
C PRO A 269 32.23 -34.35 53.80
N ALA A 270 33.10 -33.84 54.65
CA ALA A 270 34.26 -34.51 55.23
C ALA A 270 35.46 -34.68 54.28
N GLY A 271 36.27 -33.61 54.11
CA GLY A 271 37.75 -33.62 54.18
C GLY A 271 38.57 -34.74 53.51
N LEU A 272 38.03 -35.48 52.55
CA LEU A 272 38.62 -36.74 52.06
C LEU A 272 39.56 -36.52 50.87
N ARG A 273 39.67 -35.29 50.36
CA ARG A 273 40.58 -34.96 49.24
C ARG A 273 42.02 -34.66 49.65
N ALA A 274 42.35 -34.64 50.95
CA ALA A 274 43.69 -34.29 51.44
C ALA A 274 44.72 -35.45 51.43
N HIS A 275 44.39 -36.65 50.94
CA HIS A 275 45.28 -37.82 51.08
C HIS A 275 45.69 -38.58 49.81
N SER A 276 45.40 -38.08 48.60
CA SER A 276 45.82 -38.74 47.36
C SER A 276 46.88 -37.98 46.55
N ALA A 277 47.80 -37.30 47.23
CA ALA A 277 48.94 -36.63 46.57
C ALA A 277 50.27 -37.00 47.24
N ARG A 278 50.70 -38.25 47.10
CA ARG A 278 52.11 -38.67 47.19
C ARG A 278 52.29 -40.08 46.64
N THR A 279 52.26 -40.20 45.32
CA THR A 279 52.94 -41.31 44.63
C THR A 279 53.80 -40.69 43.52
N THR A 280 55.04 -40.42 43.89
CA THR A 280 56.15 -40.09 43.01
C THR A 280 56.49 -41.31 42.14
N LEU A 281 56.19 -41.24 40.85
CA LEU A 281 56.78 -42.15 39.86
C LEU A 281 57.06 -41.39 38.55
N GLY A 282 58.35 -41.07 38.38
CA GLY A 282 59.09 -41.14 37.11
C GLY A 282 58.61 -40.29 35.91
N GLN A 283 59.22 -39.12 35.73
CA GLN A 283 59.56 -38.64 34.38
C GLN A 283 60.84 -39.34 33.91
N PRO A 284 60.88 -39.76 32.63
CA PRO A 284 61.69 -39.05 31.64
C PRO A 284 60.86 -38.86 30.35
N GLY A 285 60.88 -37.73 29.66
CA GLY A 285 62.04 -37.12 29.01
C GLY A 285 61.71 -36.99 27.51
N GLY A 286 61.51 -35.75 27.06
CA GLY A 286 61.63 -35.26 25.67
C GLY A 286 61.03 -36.05 24.50
N THR A 287 60.06 -35.45 23.80
CA THR A 287 60.24 -34.90 22.44
C THR A 287 58.94 -34.22 21.95
N PRO A 288 59.02 -33.09 21.22
CA PRO A 288 57.85 -32.38 20.71
C PRO A 288 57.45 -32.89 19.32
N PHE A 289 56.19 -33.31 19.15
CA PHE A 289 55.63 -33.63 17.83
C PHE A 289 55.40 -32.35 17.00
N PRO A 290 55.90 -32.27 15.75
CA PRO A 290 55.64 -31.12 14.88
C PRO A 290 54.30 -31.25 14.13
N ARG A 291 53.72 -30.08 13.83
CA ARG A 291 52.43 -29.86 13.17
C ARG A 291 52.38 -30.42 11.75
N ARG A 292 51.21 -30.95 11.40
CA ARG A 292 50.78 -31.38 10.06
C ARG A 292 50.81 -30.19 9.10
N ARG A 293 51.46 -30.36 7.94
CA ARG A 293 51.55 -29.39 6.85
C ARG A 293 50.41 -29.67 5.86
N ASP A 294 49.63 -28.65 5.55
CA ASP A 294 48.66 -28.63 4.46
C ASP A 294 49.42 -28.56 3.13
N ASP A 295 49.04 -29.39 2.14
CA ASP A 295 49.35 -29.17 0.73
C ASP A 295 48.36 -29.96 -0.16
N ALA A 296 47.59 -29.23 -0.97
CA ALA A 296 47.08 -29.58 -2.31
C ALA A 296 46.31 -28.35 -2.88
N PRO A 297 46.10 -28.18 -4.20
CA PRO A 297 46.50 -29.03 -5.33
C PRO A 297 47.13 -28.30 -6.53
N ARG A 298 47.68 -29.09 -7.47
CA ARG A 298 47.52 -28.88 -8.93
C ARG A 298 47.23 -30.22 -9.58
#